data_AF-A0A662G0R3-F1
#
_entry.id   AF-A0A662G0R3-F1
#
_cell.length_a   1.000
_cell.length_b   1.000
_cell.length_c   1.000
_cell.angle_alpha   90.00
_cell.angle_beta   90.00
_cell.angle_gamma   90.00
#
_symmetry.space_group_name_H-M   'P 1'
#
loop_
_entity.id
_entity.type
_entity.pdbx_description
1 polymer ?
#
loop_
_entity_poly.entity_id
_entity_poly.type
_entity_poly.pdbx_seq_one_letter_code
_entity_poly.pdbx_strand_id
1 'polypeptide(L)'
;MSECEIDLEDFLTRIEKLLSKKYIKKLELYLDSHREPTTGDVVLITEELIAFLVSECKLELKEVLKILLELGLNEKDINYIHRLFSENALVRPYGYSR
;
A
#
# COMPACT_ATOMS: atom_id res chain seq x y z
N MET A 1 13.79 3.49 -9.49
CA MET A 1 12.91 2.96 -8.44
C MET A 1 13.70 1.88 -7.73
N SER A 2 13.78 1.92 -6.40
CA SER A 2 14.51 0.91 -5.64
C SER A 2 13.66 -0.35 -5.56
N GLU A 3 14.20 -1.48 -6.02
CA GLU A 3 13.57 -2.79 -5.84
C GLU A 3 13.70 -3.17 -4.36
N CYS A 4 12.57 -3.47 -3.72
CA CYS A 4 12.51 -3.90 -2.33
C CYS A 4 12.04 -5.34 -2.30
N GLU A 5 12.96 -6.26 -2.03
CA GLU A 5 12.66 -7.68 -1.85
C GLU A 5 12.36 -7.93 -0.38
N ILE A 6 11.14 -8.38 -0.09
CA ILE A 6 10.68 -8.71 1.25
C ILE A 6 10.03 -10.09 1.21
N ASP A 7 10.32 -10.88 2.24
CA ASP A 7 9.64 -12.14 2.47
C ASP A 7 8.14 -11.92 2.72
N LEU A 8 7.30 -12.65 1.98
CA LEU A 8 5.85 -12.48 2.00
C LEU A 8 5.25 -12.83 3.38
N GLU A 9 5.79 -13.83 4.07
CA GLU A 9 5.29 -14.23 5.39
C GLU A 9 5.66 -13.19 6.45
N ASP A 10 6.87 -12.63 6.39
CA ASP A 10 7.28 -11.53 7.27
C ASP A 10 6.45 -10.26 7.00
N PHE A 11 6.19 -9.95 5.72
CA PHE A 11 5.30 -8.86 5.31
C PHE A 11 3.90 -9.02 5.93
N LEU A 12 3.27 -10.19 5.76
CA LEU A 12 1.93 -10.43 6.29
C LEU A 12 1.94 -10.35 7.83
N THR A 13 2.93 -10.94 8.49
CA THR A 13 3.07 -10.93 9.95
C THR A 13 3.21 -9.52 10.52
N ARG A 14 3.95 -8.62 9.84
CA ARG A 14 4.10 -7.22 10.25
C ARG A 14 2.79 -6.46 10.09
N ILE A 15 2.12 -6.64 8.95
CA ILE A 15 0.89 -5.91 8.64
C ILE A 15 -0.29 -6.43 9.45
N GLU A 16 -0.32 -7.70 9.87
CA GLU A 16 -1.35 -8.24 10.76
C GLU A 16 -1.47 -7.48 12.09
N LYS A 17 -0.38 -6.82 12.53
CA LYS A 17 -0.40 -5.97 13.73
C LYS A 17 -1.03 -4.59 13.49
N LEU A 18 -1.13 -4.17 12.23
CA LEU A 18 -1.56 -2.84 11.80
C LEU A 18 -2.94 -2.87 11.15
N LEU A 19 -3.30 -3.97 10.48
CA LEU A 19 -4.57 -4.17 9.80
C LEU A 19 -5.44 -5.18 10.53
N SER A 20 -6.76 -4.95 10.47
CA SER A 20 -7.73 -5.95 10.92
C SER A 20 -7.65 -7.22 10.05
N LYS A 21 -7.89 -8.40 10.65
CA LYS A 21 -7.90 -9.70 9.96
C LYS A 21 -8.74 -9.75 8.68
N LYS A 22 -9.82 -8.95 8.60
CA LYS A 22 -10.65 -8.81 7.39
C LYS A 22 -9.85 -8.27 6.21
N TYR A 23 -9.02 -7.25 6.44
CA TYR A 23 -8.22 -6.60 5.41
C TYR A 23 -7.00 -7.44 5.04
N ILE A 24 -6.42 -8.16 6.00
CA ILE A 24 -5.37 -9.15 5.75
C ILE A 24 -5.84 -10.21 4.77
N LYS A 25 -7.02 -10.81 5.00
CA LYS A 25 -7.57 -11.79 4.04
C LYS A 25 -7.76 -11.23 2.63
N LYS A 26 -8.16 -9.96 2.52
CA LYS A 26 -8.28 -9.31 1.21
C LYS A 26 -6.91 -9.12 0.56
N LEU A 27 -5.91 -8.75 1.36
CA LEU A 27 -4.54 -8.55 0.91
C LEU A 27 -3.94 -9.86 0.43
N GLU A 28 -4.11 -10.96 1.17
CA GLU A 28 -3.70 -12.31 0.77
C GLU A 28 -4.29 -12.71 -0.58
N LEU A 29 -5.60 -12.50 -0.79
CA LEU A 29 -6.26 -12.77 -2.07
C LEU A 29 -5.72 -11.89 -3.20
N TYR A 30 -5.40 -10.63 -2.90
CA TYR A 30 -4.82 -9.70 -3.86
C TYR A 30 -3.38 -10.08 -4.21
N LEU A 31 -2.59 -10.52 -3.25
CA LEU A 31 -1.22 -11.01 -3.46
C LEU A 31 -1.21 -12.29 -4.29
N ASP A 32 -2.13 -13.22 -3.99
CA ASP A 32 -2.27 -14.47 -4.74
C ASP A 32 -2.63 -14.19 -6.21
N SER A 33 -3.43 -13.16 -6.50
CA SER A 33 -3.73 -12.77 -7.89
C SER A 33 -2.56 -12.15 -8.64
N HIS A 34 -1.55 -11.63 -7.93
CA HIS A 34 -0.31 -11.07 -8.49
C HIS A 34 0.86 -12.05 -8.40
N ARG A 35 0.58 -13.32 -8.05
CA ARG A 35 1.58 -14.35 -7.95
C ARG A 35 2.01 -14.82 -9.34
N GLU A 36 3.31 -14.70 -9.61
CA GLU A 36 3.92 -15.22 -10.82
C GLU A 36 3.75 -16.76 -10.86
N PRO A 37 3.14 -17.32 -11.90
CA PRO A 37 2.80 -18.74 -11.95
C PRO A 37 4.03 -19.65 -12.07
N THR A 38 5.16 -19.11 -12.50
CA THR A 38 6.41 -19.84 -12.76
C THR A 38 7.36 -19.85 -11.57
N THR A 39 7.49 -18.73 -10.86
CA THR A 39 8.39 -18.60 -9.71
C THR A 39 7.65 -18.67 -8.38
N GLY A 40 6.35 -18.36 -8.37
CA GLY A 40 5.55 -18.25 -7.17
C GLY A 40 5.78 -16.94 -6.40
N ASP A 41 6.58 -16.02 -6.95
CA ASP A 41 6.86 -14.71 -6.37
C ASP A 41 5.68 -13.76 -6.55
N VAL A 42 5.52 -12.82 -5.64
CA VAL A 42 4.51 -11.77 -5.76
C VAL A 42 5.23 -10.46 -6.09
N VAL A 43 4.93 -9.93 -7.27
CA VAL A 43 5.48 -8.64 -7.70
C VAL A 43 4.39 -7.59 -7.56
N LEU A 44 4.63 -6.61 -6.69
CA LEU A 44 3.75 -5.47 -6.49
C LEU A 44 4.57 -4.19 -6.53
N ILE A 45 4.08 -3.21 -7.27
CA ILE A 45 4.62 -1.86 -7.17
C ILE A 45 4.01 -1.14 -5.98
N THR A 46 4.77 -0.23 -5.38
CA THR A 46 4.35 0.52 -4.18
C THR A 46 3.01 1.23 -4.37
N GLU A 47 2.74 1.75 -5.57
CA GLU A 47 1.50 2.44 -5.92
C GLU A 47 0.28 1.52 -5.84
N GLU A 48 0.40 0.25 -6.24
CA GLU A 48 -0.69 -0.74 -6.17
C GLU A 48 -1.00 -1.09 -4.71
N LEU A 49 0.04 -1.28 -3.90
CA LEU A 49 -0.12 -1.52 -2.47
C LEU A 49 -0.82 -0.33 -1.79
N ILE A 50 -0.43 0.90 -2.10
CA ILE A 50 -1.10 2.10 -1.58
C ILE A 50 -2.55 2.17 -2.04
N ALA A 51 -2.80 1.95 -3.33
CA ALA A 51 -4.14 1.99 -3.90
C ALA A 51 -5.06 0.97 -3.21
N PHE A 52 -4.55 -0.23 -2.92
CA PHE A 52 -5.26 -1.25 -2.14
C PHE A 52 -5.54 -0.76 -0.71
N LEU A 53 -4.54 -0.25 0.01
CA LEU A 53 -4.71 0.19 1.40
C LEU A 53 -5.69 1.37 1.53
N VAL A 54 -5.68 2.29 0.58
CA VAL A 54 -6.60 3.44 0.57
C VAL A 54 -8.00 3.03 0.10
N SER A 55 -8.12 2.27 -0.99
CA SER A 55 -9.41 1.98 -1.63
C SER A 55 -10.15 0.83 -0.95
N GLU A 56 -9.45 -0.28 -0.72
CA GLU A 56 -10.06 -1.52 -0.19
C GLU A 56 -10.08 -1.56 1.33
N CYS A 57 -9.03 -1.05 1.97
CA CYS A 57 -8.92 -0.99 3.43
C CYS A 57 -9.45 0.32 4.03
N LYS A 58 -9.71 1.34 3.21
CA LYS A 58 -10.20 2.66 3.62
C LYS A 58 -9.30 3.32 4.68
N LEU A 59 -8.00 3.04 4.63
CA LEU A 59 -7.04 3.62 5.56
C LEU A 59 -6.76 5.08 5.22
N GLU A 60 -6.51 5.87 6.26
CA GLU A 60 -6.03 7.23 6.07
C GLU A 60 -4.58 7.22 5.58
N LEU A 61 -4.17 8.24 4.81
CA LEU A 61 -2.80 8.35 4.29
C LEU A 61 -1.75 8.20 5.41
N LYS A 62 -2.01 8.75 6.59
CA LYS A 62 -1.11 8.63 7.75
C LYS A 62 -0.90 7.18 8.20
N GLU A 63 -1.94 6.35 8.13
CA GLU A 63 -1.85 4.92 8.45
C GLU A 63 -1.11 4.16 7.36
N VAL A 64 -1.38 4.48 6.10
CA VAL A 64 -0.65 3.92 4.95
C VAL A 64 0.85 4.20 5.06
N LEU A 65 1.23 5.44 5.36
CA LEU A 65 2.64 5.81 5.51
C LEU A 65 3.33 5.05 6.66
N LYS A 66 2.62 4.77 7.76
CA LYS A 66 3.16 3.93 8.85
C LYS A 66 3.39 2.50 8.39
N ILE A 67 2.45 1.93 7.64
CA ILE A 67 2.61 0.58 7.07
C ILE A 67 3.83 0.55 6.18
N LEU A 68 3.98 1.52 5.27
CA LEU A 68 5.13 1.61 4.37
C LEU A 68 6.47 1.77 5.10
N LEU A 69 6.53 2.53 6.20
CA LEU A 69 7.72 2.62 7.07
C LEU A 69 8.10 1.27 7.68
N GLU A 70 7.11 0.53 8.21
CA GLU A 70 7.34 -0.78 8.83
C GLU A 70 7.80 -1.84 7.80
N LEU A 71 7.46 -1.62 6.54
CA LEU A 71 7.94 -2.37 5.39
C LEU A 71 9.33 -1.92 4.91
N GLY A 72 10.00 -1.01 5.60
CA GLY A 72 11.36 -0.61 5.27
C GLY A 72 11.48 0.23 4.00
N LEU A 73 10.38 0.82 3.50
CA LEU A 73 10.49 1.84 2.45
C LEU A 73 11.27 3.04 2.98
N ASN A 74 12.18 3.54 2.16
CA ASN A 74 13.02 4.66 2.51
C ASN A 74 12.20 5.95 2.63
N GLU A 75 12.68 6.88 3.46
CA GLU A 75 12.05 8.20 3.63
C GLU A 75 11.87 8.95 2.30
N LYS A 76 12.70 8.67 1.28
CA LYS A 76 12.57 9.25 -0.06
C LYS A 76 11.28 8.79 -0.75
N ASP A 77 10.99 7.49 -0.71
CA ASP A 77 9.78 6.93 -1.32
C ASP A 77 8.54 7.42 -0.58
N ILE A 78 8.62 7.49 0.74
CA ILE A 78 7.56 8.04 1.58
C ILE A 78 7.29 9.52 1.30
N ASN A 79 8.33 10.33 1.16
CA ASN A 79 8.17 11.74 0.80
C ASN A 79 7.59 11.90 -0.61
N TYR A 80 7.96 11.01 -1.55
CA TYR A 80 7.37 10.99 -2.88
C TYR A 80 5.88 10.67 -2.84
N ILE A 81 5.48 9.64 -2.10
CA ILE A 81 4.07 9.25 -1.91
C ILE A 81 3.31 10.37 -1.20
N HIS A 82 3.86 10.91 -0.13
CA HIS A 82 3.24 12.04 0.57
C HIS A 82 3.02 13.24 -0.37
N ARG A 83 3.97 13.55 -1.25
CA ARG A 83 3.79 14.60 -2.28
C ARG A 83 2.72 14.24 -3.29
N LEU A 84 2.74 13.03 -3.86
CA LEU A 84 1.73 12.58 -4.82
C LEU A 84 0.30 12.72 -4.28
N PHE A 85 0.08 12.30 -3.03
CA PHE A 85 -1.26 12.35 -2.43
C PHE A 85 -1.60 13.74 -1.86
N SER A 86 -0.60 14.54 -1.47
CA SER A 86 -0.82 15.92 -1.03
C SER A 86 -1.04 16.89 -2.19
N GLU A 87 -0.45 16.65 -3.36
CA GLU A 87 -0.69 17.43 -4.59
C GLU A 87 -2.01 16.99 -5.26
N ASN A 88 -2.36 15.69 -5.20
CA ASN A 88 -3.67 15.21 -5.64
C ASN A 88 -4.83 15.61 -4.72
N ALA A 89 -4.57 16.13 -3.51
CA ALA A 89 -5.61 16.73 -2.67
C ALA A 89 -6.26 17.97 -3.32
N LEU A 90 -5.68 18.51 -4.40
CA LEU A 90 -6.26 19.58 -5.23
C LEU A 90 -7.18 19.08 -6.36
N VAL A 91 -7.31 17.77 -6.58
CA VAL A 91 -8.32 17.19 -7.47
C VAL A 91 -9.44 16.59 -6.63
N ARG A 92 -10.20 17.45 -5.94
CA ARG A 92 -11.57 17.12 -5.57
C ARG A 92 -12.48 17.47 -6.76
N PRO A 93 -13.05 16.51 -7.51
CA PRO A 93 -14.14 16.83 -8.43
C PRO A 93 -15.45 16.78 -7.64
N TYR A 94 -15.65 17.69 -6.68
CA TYR A 94 -17.00 17.98 -6.18
C TYR A 94 -17.12 19.46 -5.93
N GLY A 95 -17.89 20.09 -6.83
CA GLY A 95 -18.19 21.50 -6.79
C GLY A 95 -18.87 21.92 -5.50
N TYR A 96 -18.70 23.19 -5.19
CA TYR A 96 -19.74 23.99 -4.57
C TYR A 96 -19.78 25.32 -5.29
N SER A 97 -20.89 25.54 -6.01
CA SER A 97 -21.38 26.86 -6.31
C SER A 97 -21.69 27.58 -4.99
N ARG A 98 -21.13 28.78 -4.81
CA ARG A 98 -21.89 29.98 -4.45
C ARG A 98 -21.00 31.20 -4.56
#